data_AF-A0A3C0B7L8-F1
#
_entry.id   AF-A0A3C0B7L8-F1
#
_cell.length_a   1.000
_cell.length_b   1.000
_cell.length_c   1.000
_cell.angle_alpha   90.00
_cell.angle_beta   90.00
_cell.angle_gamma   90.00
#
_symmetry.space_group_name_H-M   'P 1'
#
loop_
_entity.id
_entity.type
_entity.pdbx_description
1 polymer ?
#
loop_
_entity_poly.entity_id
_entity_poly.type
_entity_poly.pdbx_seq_one_letter_code
_entity_poly.pdbx_strand_id
1 'polypeptide(L)' 'MMLGIILVINPKNTSSKIAVYRDMKICFLKTIKYSEEDLAACGSIPGQLEMRKEA' A
#
# COMPACT_ATOMS: atom_id res chain seq x y z
N MET A 1 -10.05 3.62 -27.94
CA MET A 1 -10.16 3.98 -26.52
C MET A 1 -8.81 3.73 -25.87
N MET A 2 -8.28 4.68 -25.09
CA MET A 2 -7.07 4.46 -24.33
C MET A 2 -7.43 3.56 -23.14
N LEU A 3 -6.81 2.39 -23.03
CA LEU A 3 -6.97 1.52 -21.86
C LEU A 3 -6.29 2.21 -20.67
N GLY A 4 -7.06 2.58 -19.65
CA GLY A 4 -6.54 3.31 -18.49
C GLY A 4 -5.95 2.34 -17.48
N ILE A 5 -4.64 2.44 -17.22
CA ILE A 5 -4.02 1.74 -16.07
C ILE A 5 -4.12 2.67 -14.86
N ILE A 6 -4.74 2.19 -13.79
CA ILE A 6 -4.90 2.91 -12.52
C ILE A 6 -4.12 2.19 -11.44
N LEU A 7 -3.16 2.89 -10.83
CA LEU A 7 -2.49 2.43 -9.61
C LEU A 7 -3.21 3.00 -8.38
N VAL A 8 -3.67 2.12 -7.51
CA VAL A 8 -4.29 2.47 -6.24
C VAL A 8 -3.32 2.11 -5.11
N ILE A 9 -2.93 3.12 -4.32
CA ILE A 9 -2.16 2.95 -3.08
C ILE A 9 -3.05 3.44 -1.94
N ASN A 10 -3.48 2.51 -1.08
CA ASN A 10 -4.38 2.79 0.03
C ASN A 10 -3.73 2.39 1.37
N PRO A 11 -2.98 3.30 2.00
CA PRO A 11 -2.42 3.07 3.33
C PRO A 11 -3.51 3.15 4.40
N LYS A 12 -3.53 2.17 5.29
CA LYS A 12 -4.30 2.13 6.53
C LYS A 12 -3.34 2.02 7.73
N ASN A 13 -3.91 2.07 8.93
CA ASN A 13 -3.16 1.99 10.20
C ASN A 13 -2.19 0.79 10.22
N THR A 14 -2.70 -0.43 10.01
CA THR A 14 -1.92 -1.68 10.14
C THR A 14 -1.69 -2.42 8.82
N SER A 15 -2.05 -1.81 7.69
CA SER A 15 -1.88 -2.42 6.37
C SER A 15 -1.82 -1.39 5.26
N SER A 16 -1.28 -1.78 4.11
CA SER A 16 -1.38 -1.01 2.86
C SER A 16 -1.95 -1.92 1.78
N LYS A 17 -3.00 -1.48 1.10
CA LYS A 17 -3.55 -2.19 -0.07
C LYS A 17 -3.04 -1.51 -1.33
N ILE A 18 -2.39 -2.29 -2.20
CA ILE A 18 -1.87 -1.86 -3.49
C ILE A 18 -2.63 -2.64 -4.56
N ALA A 19 -3.22 -1.93 -5.52
CA ALA A 19 -3.91 -2.56 -6.63
C ALA A 19 -3.61 -1.87 -7.95
N VAL A 20 -3.58 -2.65 -9.02
CA VAL A 20 -3.53 -2.14 -10.39
C VAL A 20 -4.82 -2.54 -11.08
N TYR A 21 -5.52 -1.56 -11.63
CA TYR A 21 -6.70 -1.79 -12.47
C TYR A 21 -6.37 -1.46 -13.92
N ARG A 22 -6.94 -2.24 -14.84
CA ARG A 22 -7.11 -1.86 -16.24
C ARG A 22 -8.59 -1.64 -16.45
N ASP A 23 -8.98 -0.38 -16.64
CA ASP A 23 -10.38 0.04 -16.63
C ASP A 23 -11.08 -0.44 -15.34
N MET A 24 -12.11 -1.27 -15.45
CA MET A 24 -12.84 -1.84 -14.30
C MET A 24 -12.28 -3.19 -13.81
N LYS A 25 -11.28 -3.75 -14.49
CA LYS A 25 -10.71 -5.06 -14.15
C LYS A 25 -9.51 -4.90 -13.21
N ILE A 26 -9.52 -5.63 -12.10
CA ILE A 26 -8.35 -5.74 -11.24
C ILE A 26 -7.31 -6.67 -11.90
N CYS A 27 -6.10 -6.16 -12.08
CA CYS A 27 -4.96 -6.87 -12.66
C CYS A 27 -3.95 -7.31 -11.60
N PHE A 28 -3.87 -6.57 -10.49
CA PHE A 28 -2.98 -6.86 -9.37
C PHE A 28 -3.64 -6.42 -8.07
N LEU A 29 -3.43 -7.19 -7.01
CA LEU A 29 -3.83 -6.85 -5.65
C LEU A 29 -2.82 -7.44 -4.66
N LYS A 30 -2.15 -6.58 -3.90
CA LYS A 30 -1.32 -6.95 -2.76
C LYS A 30 -1.83 -6.24 -1.53
N THR A 31 -1.92 -6.97 -0.42
CA THR A 31 -2.13 -6.37 0.89
C THR A 31 -0.86 -6.61 1.71
N ILE A 32 -0.19 -5.53 2.06
CA ILE A 32 0.95 -5.53 2.97
C ILE A 32 0.37 -5.33 4.37
N LYS A 33 0.76 -6.19 5.31
CA LYS A 33 0.39 -6.06 6.73
C LYS A 33 1.66 -5.72 7.51
N TYR A 34 1.51 -4.87 8.51
CA TYR A 34 2.59 -4.47 9.39
C TYR A 34 2.27 -4.98 10.79
N SER A 35 3.29 -5.47 11.49
CA SER A 35 3.16 -5.85 12.89
C SER A 35 3.04 -4.60 13.76
N GLU A 36 2.50 -4.75 14.97
CA GLU A 36 2.45 -3.63 15.91
C GLU A 36 3.86 -3.23 16.35
N GLU A 37 4.77 -4.19 16.44
CA GLU A 37 6.17 -4.01 16.77
C GLU A 37 6.89 -3.14 15.72
N ASP A 38 6.71 -3.43 14.42
CA ASP A 38 7.32 -2.66 13.34
C ASP A 38 6.78 -1.21 13.30
N LEU A 39 5.48 -1.05 13.54
CA LEU A 39 4.84 0.27 13.57
C LEU A 39 5.29 1.09 14.78
N ALA A 40 5.42 0.47 15.94
CA ALA A 40 5.90 1.10 17.16
C ALA A 40 7.37 1.53 17.04
N ALA A 41 8.21 0.70 16.41
CA ALA A 41 9.62 1.01 16.16
C ALA A 41 9.83 2.28 15.31
N CYS A 42 8.82 2.69 14.51
CA CYS A 42 8.88 3.90 13.71
C CYS A 42 8.70 5.21 14.52
N GLY A 43 8.19 5.15 15.76
CA GLY A 43 8.01 6.27 16.69
C GLY A 43 6.98 7.35 16.30
N SER A 44 6.70 7.54 15.01
CA SER A 44 5.73 8.51 14.50
C SER A 44 5.17 8.07 13.15
N ILE A 45 4.06 8.68 12.71
CA ILE A 45 3.48 8.39 11.39
C ILE A 45 4.47 8.74 10.25
N PRO A 46 5.14 9.91 10.23
CA PRO A 46 6.17 10.19 9.22
C PRO A 46 7.36 9.22 9.27
N GLY A 47 7.69 8.70 10.45
CA GLY A 47 8.76 7.71 10.63
C GLY A 47 8.51 6.37 9.94
N GLN A 48 7.27 6.08 9.54
CA GLN A 48 6.91 4.84 8.84
C GLN A 48 7.26 4.87 7.34
N LEU A 49 7.76 5.98 6.80
CA LEU A 49 7.95 6.17 5.36
C LEU A 49 8.81 5.07 4.72
N GLU A 50 9.99 4.81 5.27
CA GLU A 50 10.95 3.87 4.68
C GLU A 50 10.46 2.42 4.83
N MET A 51 10.01 2.03 6.03
CA MET A 51 9.41 0.71 6.26
C MET A 51 8.23 0.42 5.30
N ARG A 52 7.38 1.42 5.01
CA ARG A 52 6.27 1.24 4.07
C ARG A 52 6.70 1.17 2.61
N LYS A 53 7.85 1.76 2.23
CA LYS A 53 8.41 1.69 0.86
C LYS A 53 9.08 0.34 0.57
N GLU A 54 9.68 -0.29 1.58
CA GLU A 54 10.45 -1.53 1.41
C GLU A 54 9.60 -2.82 1.36
N ALA A 55 8.29 -2.73 1.63
CA ALA A 55 7.41 -3.88 1.90
C ALA A 55 6.67 -4.52 0.70
#